data_AF-A0A9E2AI42-F1
#
_entry.id   AF-A0A9E2AI42-F1
#
_cell.length_a   1.000
_cell.length_b   1.000
_cell.length_c   1.000
_cell.angle_alpha   90.00
_cell.angle_beta   90.00
_cell.angle_gamma   90.00
#
_symmetry.space_group_name_H-M   'P 1'
#
loop_
_entity.id
_entity.type
_entity.pdbx_description
1 polymer ?
#
loop_
_entity_poly.entity_id
_entity_poly.type
_entity_poly.pdbx_seq_one_letter_code
_entity_poly.pdbx_strand_id
1 'polypeptide(L)'
;MGRYHLKISKYLWFVCWLVTLTGCANDVVEKEGSKIMVIEARAGTMPADTSWNFLPYPAHFGTVDGQSTLLISKNARPGKKISVMPIAVIKFQKGQNDYQWLIANDASDKHRIQGLDSIDEMMTIHNGIKSTLERWIINQYGVGEIMLKGWNQPSS
;
A
#
# COMPACT_ATOMS: atom_id res chain seq x y z
N MET A 1 -14.76 -29.33 59.80
CA MET A 1 -14.80 -29.32 58.32
C MET A 1 -15.15 -27.92 57.85
N GLY A 2 -14.13 -27.08 57.61
CA GLY A 2 -14.29 -25.67 57.25
C GLY A 2 -14.49 -25.48 55.76
N ARG A 3 -15.58 -24.80 55.39
CA ARG A 3 -15.90 -24.36 54.02
C ARG A 3 -14.92 -23.25 53.61
N TYR A 4 -14.06 -23.51 52.64
CA TYR A 4 -13.26 -22.47 51.97
C TYR A 4 -14.12 -21.82 50.89
N HIS A 5 -14.79 -20.72 51.24
CA HIS A 5 -15.50 -19.87 50.28
C HIS A 5 -14.50 -18.98 49.52
N LEU A 6 -14.59 -19.06 48.18
CA LEU A 6 -13.93 -18.26 47.17
C LEU A 6 -13.75 -16.77 47.55
N LYS A 7 -12.51 -16.26 47.43
CA LYS A 7 -12.20 -14.82 47.32
C LYS A 7 -11.28 -14.51 46.12
N ILE A 8 -11.43 -15.22 45.00
CA ILE A 8 -10.65 -14.97 43.77
C ILE A 8 -11.37 -14.04 42.78
N SER A 9 -12.66 -13.74 43.00
CA SER A 9 -13.51 -13.01 42.06
C SER A 9 -13.18 -11.51 41.90
N LYS A 10 -12.46 -10.87 42.82
CA LYS A 10 -12.24 -9.41 42.78
C LYS A 10 -10.99 -8.95 42.01
N TYR A 11 -10.04 -9.85 41.74
CA TYR A 11 -8.77 -9.47 41.09
C TYR A 11 -8.75 -9.79 39.58
N LEU A 12 -9.65 -10.66 39.10
CA LEU A 12 -9.70 -11.04 37.69
C LEU A 12 -10.14 -9.88 36.78
N TRP A 13 -10.95 -8.95 37.30
CA TRP A 13 -11.44 -7.80 36.53
C TRP A 13 -10.35 -6.74 36.30
N PHE A 14 -9.42 -6.59 37.25
CA PHE A 14 -8.32 -5.61 37.15
C PHE A 14 -7.26 -6.01 36.11
N VAL A 15 -7.00 -7.31 35.96
CA VAL A 15 -6.05 -7.82 34.95
C VAL A 15 -6.59 -7.63 33.53
N CYS A 16 -7.91 -7.72 33.34
CA CYS A 16 -8.54 -7.48 32.03
C CYS A 16 -8.47 -6.00 31.61
N TRP A 17 -8.48 -5.07 32.57
CA TRP A 17 -8.38 -3.63 32.31
C TRP A 17 -6.95 -3.16 32.01
N LEU A 18 -5.92 -3.88 32.48
CA LEU A 18 -4.52 -3.55 32.17
C LEU A 18 -4.10 -4.02 30.77
N VAL A 19 -4.75 -5.05 30.21
CA VAL A 19 -4.40 -5.61 28.89
C VAL A 19 -5.03 -4.82 27.73
N THR A 20 -6.06 -4.00 27.98
CA THR A 20 -6.71 -3.17 26.95
C THR A 20 -6.01 -1.83 26.70
N LEU A 21 -5.07 -1.41 27.55
CA LEU A 21 -4.34 -0.14 27.43
C LEU A 21 -3.02 -0.24 26.66
N THR A 22 -2.54 -1.44 26.37
CA THR A 22 -1.55 -1.65 25.29
C THR A 22 -2.25 -1.54 23.95
N GLY A 23 -2.72 -0.32 23.64
CA GLY A 23 -3.06 0.06 22.28
C GLY A 23 -1.86 -0.24 21.40
N CYS A 24 -2.10 -0.97 20.31
CA CYS A 24 -1.11 -1.15 19.25
C CYS A 24 -0.81 0.23 18.65
N ALA A 25 0.13 0.97 19.26
CA ALA A 25 0.85 2.02 18.59
C ALA A 25 1.57 1.34 17.42
N ASN A 26 0.98 1.41 16.22
CA ASN A 26 1.73 1.11 15.02
C ASN A 26 2.63 2.33 14.84
N ASP A 27 3.83 2.29 15.42
CA ASP A 27 4.87 3.27 15.16
C ASP A 27 5.21 3.17 13.67
N VAL A 28 4.63 4.08 12.88
CA VAL A 28 5.03 4.25 11.50
C VAL A 28 6.38 4.94 11.56
N VAL A 29 7.45 4.16 11.36
CA VAL A 29 8.81 4.69 11.34
C VAL A 29 8.98 5.51 10.07
N GLU A 30 8.98 6.83 10.21
CA GLU A 30 9.33 7.76 9.15
C GLU A 30 10.85 7.72 8.92
N LYS A 31 11.25 7.35 7.72
CA LYS A 31 12.61 7.55 7.21
C LYS A 31 12.65 8.83 6.39
N GLU A 32 13.83 9.45 6.30
CA GLU A 32 14.03 10.61 5.43
C GLU A 32 13.63 10.28 3.98
N GLY A 33 12.81 11.14 3.37
CA GLY A 33 12.26 10.94 2.02
C GLY A 33 11.06 9.98 1.94
N SER A 34 10.64 9.37 3.05
CA SER A 34 9.46 8.51 3.07
C SER A 34 8.17 9.32 3.17
N LYS A 35 7.07 8.77 2.64
CA LYS A 35 5.72 9.34 2.72
C LYS A 35 4.77 8.37 3.40
N ILE A 36 3.71 8.89 4.02
CA ILE A 36 2.68 8.07 4.64
C ILE A 36 1.62 7.70 3.62
N MET A 37 1.44 6.40 3.39
CA MET A 37 0.39 5.84 2.56
C MET A 37 -0.72 5.24 3.42
N VAL A 38 -1.98 5.51 3.06
CA VAL A 38 -3.14 4.79 3.59
C VAL A 38 -3.48 3.66 2.61
N ILE A 39 -3.40 2.41 3.05
CA ILE A 39 -3.70 1.26 2.20
C ILE A 39 -5.20 1.07 2.10
N GLU A 40 -5.73 1.10 0.89
CA GLU A 40 -7.15 0.95 0.59
C GLU A 40 -7.46 -0.48 0.10
N ALA A 41 -6.61 -1.05 -0.75
CA ALA A 41 -6.80 -2.40 -1.28
C ALA A 41 -5.49 -3.21 -1.33
N ARG A 42 -5.60 -4.54 -1.25
CA ARG A 42 -4.45 -5.44 -1.44
C ARG A 42 -4.20 -5.74 -2.90
N ALA A 43 -2.95 -6.05 -3.24
CA ALA A 43 -2.65 -6.74 -4.49
C ALA A 43 -3.56 -7.98 -4.65
N GLY A 44 -4.05 -8.20 -5.87
CA GLY A 44 -5.01 -9.25 -6.19
C GLY A 44 -6.48 -8.93 -5.88
N THR A 45 -6.78 -7.79 -5.26
CA THR A 45 -8.18 -7.38 -4.97
C THR A 45 -8.80 -6.75 -6.20
N MET A 46 -10.06 -7.08 -6.50
CA MET A 46 -10.84 -6.38 -7.53
C MET A 46 -11.27 -4.99 -7.03
N PRO A 47 -11.17 -3.94 -7.87
CA PRO A 47 -11.70 -2.62 -7.55
C PRO A 47 -13.21 -2.69 -7.23
N ALA A 48 -13.64 -1.98 -6.18
CA ALA A 48 -15.02 -2.05 -5.70
C ALA A 48 -16.04 -1.39 -6.64
N ASP A 49 -15.60 -0.42 -7.45
CA ASP A 49 -16.40 0.15 -8.53
C ASP A 49 -16.32 -0.77 -9.74
N THR A 50 -17.32 -1.63 -9.86
CA THR A 50 -17.46 -2.67 -10.89
C THR A 50 -17.89 -2.13 -12.25
N SER A 51 -17.89 -0.81 -12.47
CA SER A 51 -18.42 -0.28 -13.72
C SER A 51 -17.56 -0.66 -14.93
N TRP A 52 -16.23 -0.68 -14.84
CA TRP A 52 -15.37 -0.91 -16.03
C TRP A 52 -13.98 -1.49 -15.74
N ASN A 53 -13.70 -1.99 -14.53
CA ASN A 53 -12.35 -2.47 -14.18
C ASN A 53 -12.25 -4.01 -14.23
N PHE A 54 -11.56 -4.55 -15.23
CA PHE A 54 -11.55 -6.00 -15.52
C PHE A 54 -10.42 -6.77 -14.85
N LEU A 55 -9.47 -6.08 -14.24
CA LEU A 55 -8.24 -6.69 -13.72
C LEU A 55 -8.06 -6.39 -12.23
N PRO A 56 -7.66 -7.39 -11.42
CA PRO A 56 -7.34 -7.16 -10.01
C PRO A 56 -6.08 -6.29 -9.90
N TYR A 57 -5.96 -5.51 -8.82
CA TYR A 57 -4.78 -4.66 -8.63
C TYR A 57 -3.48 -5.48 -8.67
N PRO A 58 -2.45 -5.04 -9.41
CA PRO A 58 -1.17 -5.76 -9.54
C PRO A 58 -0.29 -5.55 -8.30
N ALA A 59 -0.63 -4.57 -7.47
CA ALA A 59 0.09 -4.13 -6.29
C ALA A 59 -0.89 -3.66 -5.21
N HIS A 60 -0.40 -3.36 -4.01
CA HIS A 60 -1.25 -2.73 -2.99
C HIS A 60 -1.65 -1.32 -3.46
N PHE A 61 -2.91 -0.95 -3.28
CA PHE A 61 -3.44 0.34 -3.73
C PHE A 61 -3.84 1.20 -2.53
N GLY A 62 -3.69 2.51 -2.68
CA GLY A 62 -4.06 3.49 -1.68
C GLY A 62 -3.67 4.90 -2.09
N THR A 63 -3.55 5.79 -1.12
CA THR A 63 -3.29 7.21 -1.36
C THR A 63 -2.14 7.74 -0.52
N VAL A 64 -1.33 8.61 -1.13
CA VAL A 64 -0.28 9.42 -0.50
C VAL A 64 -0.58 10.87 -0.87
N ASP A 65 -0.81 11.74 0.12
CA ASP A 65 -1.16 13.16 -0.09
C ASP A 65 -2.31 13.38 -1.11
N GLY A 66 -3.29 12.47 -1.13
CA GLY A 66 -4.41 12.49 -2.06
C GLY A 66 -4.11 11.97 -3.47
N GLN A 67 -2.86 11.58 -3.77
CA GLN A 67 -2.47 10.96 -5.03
C GLN A 67 -2.61 9.43 -4.97
N SER A 68 -3.28 8.85 -5.97
CA SER A 68 -3.36 7.40 -6.15
C SER A 68 -1.97 6.78 -6.24
N THR A 69 -1.74 5.77 -5.41
CA THR A 69 -0.42 5.17 -5.19
C THR A 69 -0.51 3.65 -5.26
N LEU A 70 0.43 3.03 -6.00
CA LEU A 70 0.66 1.59 -5.99
C LEU A 70 1.93 1.29 -5.18
N LEU A 71 1.76 0.49 -4.13
CA LEU A 71 2.83 0.01 -3.27
C LEU A 71 3.26 -1.39 -3.68
N ILE A 72 4.51 -1.50 -4.13
CA ILE A 72 5.16 -2.78 -4.39
C ILE A 72 5.79 -3.28 -3.09
N SER A 73 5.06 -4.13 -2.37
CA SER A 73 5.50 -4.70 -1.09
C SER A 73 4.99 -6.13 -0.94
N LYS A 74 5.69 -6.94 -0.14
CA LYS A 74 5.32 -8.33 0.15
C LYS A 74 4.16 -8.45 1.13
N ASN A 75 3.88 -7.41 1.94
CA ASN A 75 2.87 -7.51 2.99
C ASN A 75 2.30 -6.15 3.39
N ALA A 76 1.17 -5.78 2.79
CA ALA A 76 0.38 -4.62 3.21
C ALA A 76 -1.06 -5.01 3.56
N ARG A 77 -1.59 -4.47 4.67
CA ARG A 77 -2.97 -4.72 5.13
C ARG A 77 -3.84 -3.46 4.93
N PRO A 78 -5.04 -3.58 4.32
CA PRO A 78 -5.98 -2.46 4.18
C PRO A 78 -6.32 -1.81 5.52
N GLY A 79 -6.60 -0.52 5.49
CA GLY A 79 -6.90 0.31 6.66
C GLY A 79 -5.69 0.67 7.52
N LYS A 80 -4.48 0.20 7.17
CA LYS A 80 -3.26 0.61 7.86
C LYS A 80 -2.56 1.76 7.15
N LYS A 81 -1.96 2.64 7.96
CA LYS A 81 -0.95 3.60 7.52
C LYS A 81 0.40 2.91 7.47
N ILE A 82 1.17 3.14 6.41
CA ILE A 82 2.52 2.61 6.24
C ILE A 82 3.42 3.70 5.67
N SER A 83 4.68 3.71 6.07
CA SER A 83 5.71 4.57 5.47
C SER A 83 6.21 3.91 4.19
N VAL A 84 6.23 4.67 3.09
CA VAL A 84 6.60 4.20 1.75
C VAL A 84 7.67 5.11 1.15
N MET A 85 8.52 4.55 0.29
CA MET A 85 9.52 5.30 -0.47
C MET A 85 9.03 5.50 -1.91
N PRO A 86 8.80 6.74 -2.36
CA PRO A 86 8.50 7.04 -3.75
C PRO A 86 9.60 6.52 -4.68
N ILE A 87 9.24 5.73 -5.70
CA ILE A 87 10.17 5.22 -6.71
C ILE A 87 10.02 5.99 -8.03
N ALA A 88 8.77 6.17 -8.46
CA ALA A 88 8.45 6.70 -9.78
C ALA A 88 7.02 7.23 -9.83
N VAL A 89 6.72 8.02 -10.87
CA VAL A 89 5.36 8.43 -11.23
C VAL A 89 5.07 7.94 -12.64
N ILE A 90 3.96 7.25 -12.83
CA ILE A 90 3.44 6.90 -14.16
C ILE A 90 2.31 7.86 -14.54
N LYS A 91 2.40 8.43 -15.74
CA LYS A 91 1.38 9.32 -16.32
C LYS A 91 0.64 8.62 -17.44
N PHE A 92 -0.66 8.80 -17.49
CA PHE A 92 -1.52 8.24 -18.53
C PHE A 92 -2.76 9.10 -18.74
N GLN A 93 -3.38 8.94 -19.89
CA GLN A 93 -4.58 9.67 -20.27
C GLN A 93 -5.73 8.68 -20.46
N LYS A 94 -6.92 9.03 -19.94
CA LYS A 94 -8.19 8.34 -20.19
C LYS A 94 -9.19 9.34 -20.77
N GLY A 95 -9.60 9.15 -22.02
CA GLY A 95 -10.39 10.15 -22.73
C GLY A 95 -9.63 11.48 -22.85
N GLN A 96 -10.18 12.56 -22.30
CA GLN A 96 -9.53 13.89 -22.27
C GLN A 96 -8.82 14.20 -20.94
N ASN A 97 -8.89 13.30 -19.97
CA ASN A 97 -8.36 13.53 -18.63
C ASN A 97 -6.98 12.91 -18.48
N ASP A 98 -6.04 13.69 -17.96
CA ASP A 98 -4.71 13.21 -17.57
C ASP A 98 -4.72 12.74 -16.12
N TYR A 99 -4.05 11.62 -15.88
CA TYR A 99 -3.90 10.99 -14.58
C TYR A 99 -2.42 10.72 -14.31
N GLN A 100 -2.06 10.74 -13.03
CA GLN A 100 -0.74 10.35 -12.57
C GLN A 100 -0.83 9.52 -11.32
N TRP A 101 -0.16 8.37 -11.32
CA TRP A 101 -0.10 7.48 -10.16
C TRP A 101 1.33 7.38 -9.66
N LEU A 102 1.47 7.42 -8.33
CA LEU A 102 2.74 7.22 -7.66
C LEU A 102 3.01 5.71 -7.55
N ILE A 103 4.24 5.29 -7.83
CA ILE A 103 4.74 3.95 -7.54
C ILE A 103 5.71 4.06 -6.38
N ALA A 104 5.52 3.24 -5.35
CA ALA A 104 6.31 3.29 -4.13
C ALA A 104 6.76 1.89 -3.68
N ASN A 105 7.88 1.85 -2.96
CA ASN A 105 8.35 0.68 -2.22
C ASN A 105 7.99 0.84 -0.74
N ASP A 106 8.13 -0.24 0.02
CA ASP A 106 8.05 -0.18 1.47
C ASP A 106 9.27 0.57 2.05
N ALA A 107 9.07 1.48 3.00
CA ALA A 107 10.21 2.13 3.69
C ALA A 107 10.89 1.19 4.70
N SER A 108 10.19 0.15 5.15
CA SER A 108 10.76 -0.87 6.03
C SER A 108 11.59 -1.87 5.24
N ASP A 109 12.86 -2.04 5.63
CA ASP A 109 13.77 -2.98 4.97
C ASP A 109 13.27 -4.43 5.01
N LYS A 110 12.38 -4.75 5.96
CA LYS A 110 11.75 -6.07 6.11
C LYS A 110 10.82 -6.43 4.95
N HIS A 111 10.17 -5.43 4.37
CA HIS A 111 9.12 -5.61 3.36
C HIS A 111 9.47 -4.95 2.02
N ARG A 112 10.51 -4.12 2.01
CA ARG A 112 11.11 -3.50 0.84
C ARG A 112 11.62 -4.53 -0.15
N ILE A 113 11.37 -4.31 -1.44
CA ILE A 113 12.06 -5.02 -2.51
C ILE A 113 13.44 -4.41 -2.68
N GLN A 114 14.48 -5.21 -2.48
CA GLN A 114 15.87 -4.75 -2.56
C GLN A 114 16.24 -4.37 -4.02
N GLY A 115 16.94 -3.25 -4.18
CA GLY A 115 17.33 -2.71 -5.48
C GLY A 115 16.14 -2.20 -6.30
N LEU A 116 15.06 -1.75 -5.63
CA LEU A 116 13.92 -1.08 -6.23
C LEU A 116 13.70 0.24 -5.48
N ASP A 117 14.73 1.06 -5.45
CA ASP A 117 14.78 2.35 -4.75
C ASP A 117 14.64 3.53 -5.73
N SER A 118 14.76 3.28 -7.04
CA SER A 118 14.58 4.32 -8.08
C SER A 118 13.92 3.80 -9.36
N ILE A 119 13.42 4.74 -10.19
CA ILE A 119 12.91 4.44 -11.53
C ILE A 119 13.95 3.75 -12.42
N ASP A 120 15.23 4.12 -12.31
CA ASP A 120 16.30 3.56 -13.14
C ASP A 120 16.51 2.08 -12.81
N GLU A 121 16.53 1.75 -11.52
CA GLU A 121 16.56 0.37 -11.05
C GLU A 121 15.30 -0.41 -11.46
N MET A 122 14.12 0.20 -11.37
CA MET A 122 12.89 -0.42 -11.86
C MET A 122 12.94 -0.72 -13.36
N MET A 123 13.52 0.16 -14.16
CA MET A 123 13.62 0.00 -15.62
C MET A 123 14.68 -1.03 -16.03
N THR A 124 15.79 -1.11 -15.29
CA THR A 124 16.96 -1.92 -15.65
C THR A 124 17.01 -3.27 -14.93
N ILE A 125 16.76 -3.30 -13.63
CA ILE A 125 16.85 -4.50 -12.78
C ILE A 125 15.49 -5.18 -12.67
N HIS A 126 14.42 -4.41 -12.44
CA HIS A 126 13.08 -4.94 -12.19
C HIS A 126 12.08 -4.66 -13.32
N ASN A 127 12.52 -4.75 -14.58
CA ASN A 127 11.69 -4.41 -15.74
C ASN A 127 10.33 -5.16 -15.78
N GLY A 128 10.28 -6.37 -15.23
CA GLY A 128 9.05 -7.14 -15.09
C GLY A 128 7.96 -6.43 -14.26
N ILE A 129 8.35 -5.63 -13.26
CA ILE A 129 7.42 -4.79 -12.47
C ILE A 129 6.84 -3.70 -13.38
N LYS A 130 7.70 -2.93 -14.06
CA LYS A 130 7.27 -1.89 -15.01
C LYS A 130 6.30 -2.46 -16.05
N SER A 131 6.69 -3.54 -16.72
CA SER A 131 5.89 -4.15 -17.78
C SER A 131 4.53 -4.64 -17.27
N THR A 132 4.49 -5.21 -16.07
CA THR A 132 3.24 -5.63 -15.41
C THR A 132 2.33 -4.44 -15.12
N LEU A 133 2.88 -3.36 -14.55
CA LEU A 133 2.12 -2.17 -14.22
C LEU A 133 1.57 -1.47 -15.47
N GLU A 134 2.39 -1.30 -16.51
CA GLU A 134 1.94 -0.72 -17.79
C GLU A 134 0.83 -1.55 -18.42
N ARG A 135 1.02 -2.87 -18.49
CA ARG A 135 0.02 -3.77 -19.07
C ARG A 135 -1.26 -3.74 -18.26
N TRP A 136 -1.18 -3.72 -16.94
CA TRP A 136 -2.36 -3.59 -16.11
C TRP A 136 -3.06 -2.25 -16.35
N ILE A 137 -2.35 -1.11 -16.30
CA ILE A 137 -2.92 0.23 -16.47
C ILE A 137 -3.65 0.35 -17.82
N ILE A 138 -3.04 -0.12 -18.91
CA ILE A 138 -3.61 -0.03 -20.26
C ILE A 138 -4.89 -0.86 -20.38
N ASN A 139 -4.93 -2.04 -19.77
CA ASN A 139 -6.01 -3.00 -19.99
C ASN A 139 -7.11 -2.95 -18.92
N GLN A 140 -6.90 -2.23 -17.83
CA GLN A 140 -7.84 -2.21 -16.70
C GLN A 140 -9.24 -1.75 -17.12
N TYR A 141 -9.36 -0.82 -18.09
CA TYR A 141 -10.64 -0.30 -18.60
C TYR A 141 -11.08 -0.87 -19.96
N GLY A 142 -10.37 -1.86 -20.50
CA GLY A 142 -10.56 -2.33 -21.88
C GLY A 142 -9.54 -1.77 -22.86
N VAL A 143 -9.40 -2.42 -24.02
CA VAL A 143 -8.35 -2.11 -25.01
C VAL A 143 -8.63 -0.77 -25.68
N GLY A 144 -7.65 0.14 -25.63
CA GLY A 144 -7.71 1.44 -26.33
C GLY A 144 -8.24 2.61 -25.49
N GLU A 145 -8.72 2.36 -24.27
CA GLU A 145 -9.27 3.40 -23.38
C GLU A 145 -8.19 4.27 -22.71
N ILE A 146 -6.98 3.72 -22.59
CA ILE A 146 -5.87 4.34 -21.88
C ILE A 146 -4.67 4.52 -22.80
N MET A 147 -4.12 5.73 -22.80
CA MET A 147 -2.85 6.06 -23.46
C MET A 147 -1.80 6.37 -22.40
N LEU A 148 -0.75 5.54 -22.33
CA LEU A 148 0.41 5.84 -21.48
C LEU A 148 1.17 7.06 -22.02
N LYS A 149 1.50 7.99 -21.13
CA LYS A 149 2.29 9.19 -21.44
C LYS A 149 3.76 9.02 -21.08
N GLY A 150 4.05 8.21 -20.07
CA GLY A 150 5.42 7.88 -19.69
C GLY A 150 5.63 7.77 -18.19
N TRP A 151 6.90 7.62 -17.83
CA TRP A 151 7.37 7.48 -16.46
C TRP A 151 8.30 8.63 -16.10
N ASN A 152 8.18 9.13 -14.87
CA ASN A 152 8.96 10.24 -14.36
C ASN A 152 9.52 9.89 -12.98
N GLN A 153 10.60 10.58 -12.60
CA GLN A 153 11.04 10.63 -11.20
C GLN A 153 9.91 11.21 -10.32
N PRO A 154 9.74 10.72 -9.09
CA PRO A 154 8.80 11.31 -8.15
C PRO A 154 9.27 12.73 -7.80
N SER A 155 8.34 13.68 -7.75
CA SER A 155 8.63 15.02 -7.24
C SER A 155 8.95 14.93 -5.75
N SER A 156 10.16 15.38 -5.40
CA SER A 156 10.69 15.52 -4.03
C SER A 156 9.75 16.32 -3.15
#